data_AF-A0A2D6XRC7-F1
#
_entry.id   AF-A0A2D6XRC7-F1
#
_cell.length_a   1.000
_cell.length_b   1.000
_cell.length_c   1.000
_cell.angle_alpha   90.00
_cell.angle_beta   90.00
_cell.angle_gamma   90.00
#
_symmetry.space_group_name_H-M   'P 1'
#
loop_
_entity.id
_entity.type
_entity.pdbx_description
1 polymer ?
#
loop_
_entity_poly.entity_id
_entity_poly.type
_entity_poly.pdbx_seq_one_letter_code
_entity_poly.pdbx_strand_id
1 'polypeptide(L)'
;MKLYDCCMYFDENLVLDLRLNTLNDYVDKFIIAEATRDHAGNKKKLNFDYKNFSKFKDKIIYLVIEDLPIEVKSKKKNWTPNHWRDQYQRNSLVRGFKNCEDNDLIMISDIDEIPNPEKISEFEIKNKYACFMQKNFQSKLNLLNITDGYWMGTKICQKKYLKSPQWLRNIKTKKRPFWKFYKPKEPQLIYDGGWHFSFLKKPKDISLKIKVYSHQEFYKNEFVDEEKIAKRIKNNQDLFDRNIKYRKIEVDESFPKYIINNKEMYKEWII
;
A
#
# COMPACT_ATOMS: atom_id res chain seq x y z
N MET A 1 -19.14 2.72 -15.38
CA MET A 1 -18.14 3.31 -14.47
C MET A 1 -17.04 2.29 -14.32
N LYS A 2 -15.81 2.62 -14.71
CA LYS A 2 -14.67 1.73 -14.57
C LYS A 2 -14.00 1.90 -13.20
N LEU A 3 -13.31 0.87 -12.74
CA LEU A 3 -12.57 0.84 -11.49
C LEU A 3 -11.08 0.60 -11.75
N TYR A 4 -10.25 1.51 -11.23
CA TYR A 4 -8.80 1.47 -11.38
C TYR A 4 -8.14 1.27 -10.03
N ASP A 5 -7.28 0.27 -9.94
CA ASP A 5 -6.44 0.03 -8.77
C ASP A 5 -5.04 0.61 -8.99
N CYS A 6 -4.62 1.57 -8.16
CA CYS A 6 -3.38 2.29 -8.35
C CYS A 6 -2.44 2.12 -7.14
N CYS A 7 -1.22 1.65 -7.40
CA CYS A 7 -0.19 1.46 -6.37
C CYS A 7 1.21 1.78 -6.90
N MET A 8 2.12 2.07 -5.99
CA MET A 8 3.55 2.16 -6.31
C MET A 8 4.19 0.79 -6.15
N TYR A 9 5.19 0.51 -6.97
CA TYR A 9 5.94 -0.74 -6.93
C TYR A 9 7.42 -0.46 -6.66
N PHE A 10 8.04 -1.30 -5.83
CA PHE A 10 9.48 -1.29 -5.58
C PHE A 10 10.09 -2.66 -5.77
N ASP A 11 9.83 -3.64 -4.90
CA ASP A 11 10.49 -4.96 -4.94
C ASP A 11 9.62 -6.09 -4.34
N GLU A 12 8.31 -5.89 -4.30
CA GLU A 12 7.36 -6.77 -3.60
C GLU A 12 6.58 -7.70 -4.54
N ASN A 13 7.28 -8.51 -5.36
CA ASN A 13 6.64 -9.43 -6.32
C ASN A 13 5.56 -10.33 -5.71
N LEU A 14 5.82 -10.90 -4.53
CA LEU A 14 4.86 -11.76 -3.82
C LEU A 14 3.55 -11.02 -3.49
N VAL A 15 3.67 -9.79 -2.99
CA VAL A 15 2.53 -8.97 -2.59
C VAL A 15 1.79 -8.47 -3.82
N LEU A 16 2.52 -8.09 -4.88
CA LEU A 16 1.92 -7.69 -6.15
C LEU A 16 1.14 -8.83 -6.78
N ASP A 17 1.71 -10.03 -6.85
CA ASP A 17 1.01 -11.20 -7.40
C ASP A 17 -0.28 -11.51 -6.62
N LEU A 18 -0.21 -11.49 -5.28
CA LEU A 18 -1.37 -11.64 -4.42
C LEU A 18 -2.43 -10.57 -4.70
N ARG A 19 -2.02 -9.30 -4.79
CA ARG A 19 -2.92 -8.18 -5.09
C ARG A 19 -3.61 -8.34 -6.44
N LEU A 20 -2.84 -8.66 -7.49
CA LEU A 20 -3.33 -8.83 -8.85
C LEU A 20 -4.33 -9.99 -8.90
N ASN A 21 -4.00 -11.16 -8.36
CA ASN A 21 -4.92 -12.30 -8.32
C ASN A 21 -6.18 -12.00 -7.49
N THR A 22 -6.07 -11.23 -6.40
CA THR A 22 -7.21 -10.89 -5.55
C THR A 22 -8.19 -9.94 -6.24
N LEU A 23 -7.68 -8.99 -7.03
CA LEU A 23 -8.48 -7.91 -7.61
C LEU A 23 -8.82 -8.09 -9.09
N ASN A 24 -8.21 -9.07 -9.78
CA ASN A 24 -8.26 -9.21 -11.23
C ASN A 24 -9.68 -9.15 -11.79
N ASP A 25 -10.63 -9.83 -11.14
CA ASP A 25 -12.00 -9.95 -11.67
C ASP A 25 -12.89 -8.75 -11.30
N TYR A 26 -12.38 -7.84 -10.48
CA TYR A 26 -13.13 -6.72 -9.92
C TYR A 26 -12.71 -5.37 -10.50
N VAL A 27 -11.48 -5.26 -11.02
CA VAL A 27 -10.93 -4.00 -11.55
C VAL A 27 -10.77 -4.07 -13.06
N ASP A 28 -10.92 -2.92 -13.71
CA ASP A 28 -10.71 -2.78 -15.15
C ASP A 28 -9.22 -2.73 -15.49
N LYS A 29 -8.45 -1.98 -14.71
CA LYS A 29 -7.01 -1.79 -14.91
C LYS A 29 -6.26 -1.66 -13.59
N PHE A 30 -5.02 -2.14 -13.60
CA PHE A 30 -4.02 -1.89 -12.58
C PHE A 30 -3.07 -0.81 -13.07
N ILE A 31 -2.85 0.23 -12.26
CA ILE A 31 -1.90 1.29 -12.55
C ILE A 31 -0.75 1.15 -11.57
N ILE A 32 0.40 0.72 -12.08
CA ILE A 32 1.57 0.37 -11.28
C ILE A 32 2.68 1.34 -11.62
N ALA A 33 3.14 2.13 -10.63
CA ALA A 33 4.22 3.09 -10.82
C ALA A 33 5.51 2.67 -10.14
N GLU A 34 6.59 2.53 -10.90
CA GLU A 34 7.94 2.30 -10.40
C GLU A 34 8.86 3.45 -10.85
N ALA A 35 9.72 3.94 -9.96
CA ALA A 35 10.66 4.99 -10.28
C ALA A 35 12.08 4.46 -10.56
N THR A 36 12.86 5.20 -11.34
CA THR A 36 14.29 4.91 -11.58
C THR A 36 15.21 5.35 -10.43
N ARG A 37 14.62 5.90 -9.36
CA ARG A 37 15.32 6.28 -8.13
C ARG A 37 14.58 5.77 -6.90
N ASP A 38 15.33 5.52 -5.83
CA ASP A 38 14.74 5.26 -4.52
C ASP A 38 14.31 6.58 -3.83
N HIS A 39 13.64 6.45 -2.68
CA HIS A 39 13.24 7.63 -1.90
C HIS A 39 14.42 8.33 -1.23
N ALA A 40 15.62 7.73 -1.15
CA ALA A 40 16.83 8.42 -0.72
C ALA A 40 17.47 9.28 -1.84
N GLY A 41 17.06 9.07 -3.10
CA GLY A 41 17.52 9.81 -4.28
C GLY A 41 18.53 9.06 -5.13
N ASN A 42 18.93 7.85 -4.73
CA ASN A 42 19.88 7.02 -5.45
C ASN A 42 19.25 6.45 -6.72
N LYS A 43 20.03 6.34 -7.79
CA LYS A 43 19.58 5.62 -9.00
C LYS A 43 19.40 4.15 -8.66
N LYS A 44 18.34 3.55 -9.18
CA LYS A 44 18.07 2.11 -9.04
C LYS A 44 17.66 1.51 -10.37
N LYS A 45 17.83 0.19 -10.48
CA LYS A 45 17.23 -0.59 -11.56
C LYS A 45 15.73 -0.72 -11.32
N LEU A 46 14.97 -0.87 -12.41
CA LEU A 46 13.57 -1.25 -12.33
C LEU A 46 13.49 -2.75 -12.02
N ASN A 47 12.61 -3.12 -11.10
CA ASN A 47 12.43 -4.49 -10.63
C ASN A 47 11.19 -5.13 -11.25
N PHE A 48 10.29 -4.35 -11.85
CA PHE A 48 9.07 -4.89 -12.46
C PHE A 48 9.42 -5.63 -13.76
N ASP A 49 8.97 -6.87 -13.86
CA ASP A 49 9.07 -7.67 -15.09
C ASP A 49 7.68 -8.23 -15.43
N TYR A 50 7.19 -7.89 -16.63
CA TYR A 50 5.92 -8.41 -17.15
C TYR A 50 5.87 -9.93 -17.24
N LYS A 51 7.01 -10.62 -17.34
CA LYS A 51 7.06 -12.09 -17.35
C LYS A 51 6.50 -12.69 -16.05
N ASN A 52 6.70 -12.02 -14.91
CA ASN A 52 6.19 -12.48 -13.61
C ASN A 52 4.68 -12.30 -13.48
N PHE A 53 4.07 -11.41 -14.28
CA PHE A 53 2.66 -11.03 -14.18
C PHE A 53 1.93 -11.18 -15.52
N SER A 54 2.37 -12.13 -16.34
CA SER A 54 1.89 -12.30 -17.73
C SER A 54 0.38 -12.49 -17.83
N LYS A 55 -0.23 -13.18 -16.85
CA LYS A 55 -1.69 -13.35 -16.70
C LYS A 55 -2.47 -12.03 -16.68
N PHE A 56 -1.84 -10.94 -16.24
CA PHE A 56 -2.48 -9.64 -16.03
C PHE A 56 -2.02 -8.58 -17.02
N LYS A 57 -1.19 -8.94 -18.00
CA LYS A 57 -0.51 -8.01 -18.90
C LYS A 57 -1.48 -7.02 -19.56
N ASP A 58 -2.65 -7.50 -19.98
CA ASP A 58 -3.66 -6.68 -20.65
C ASP A 58 -4.38 -5.71 -19.70
N LYS A 59 -4.34 -5.95 -18.39
CA LYS A 59 -4.90 -5.06 -17.36
C LYS A 59 -3.88 -4.11 -16.76
N ILE A 60 -2.58 -4.40 -16.85
CA ILE A 60 -1.52 -3.58 -16.24
C ILE A 60 -1.12 -2.42 -17.14
N ILE A 61 -1.30 -1.21 -16.61
CA ILE A 61 -0.67 0.02 -17.08
C ILE A 61 0.56 0.28 -16.19
N TYR A 62 1.74 -0.06 -16.71
CA TYR A 62 3.00 0.17 -16.00
C TYR A 62 3.57 1.55 -16.33
N LEU A 63 3.89 2.31 -15.29
CA LEU A 63 4.44 3.66 -15.39
C LEU A 63 5.86 3.69 -14.85
N VAL A 64 6.81 4.07 -15.70
CA VAL A 64 8.18 4.35 -15.29
C VAL A 64 8.31 5.84 -14.97
N ILE A 65 8.70 6.15 -13.73
CA ILE A 65 8.87 7.52 -13.25
C ILE A 65 10.35 7.88 -13.23
N GLU A 66 10.79 8.62 -14.26
CA GLU A 66 12.20 8.99 -14.44
C GLU A 66 12.55 10.37 -13.86
N ASP A 67 11.52 11.17 -13.56
CA ASP A 67 11.59 12.58 -13.18
C ASP A 67 11.38 12.79 -11.67
N LEU A 68 11.74 11.80 -10.84
CA LEU A 68 11.79 12.00 -9.40
C LEU A 68 12.74 13.15 -9.04
N PRO A 69 12.32 14.09 -8.18
CA PRO A 69 13.12 15.26 -7.87
C PRO A 69 14.39 14.88 -7.11
N ILE A 70 15.53 15.34 -7.61
CA ILE A 70 16.87 15.07 -7.05
C ILE A 70 17.09 15.94 -5.81
N GLU A 71 16.97 17.26 -5.97
CA GLU A 71 17.09 18.22 -4.89
C GLU A 71 15.71 18.63 -4.41
N VAL A 72 15.38 18.26 -3.16
CA VAL A 72 14.14 18.69 -2.53
C VAL A 72 14.48 19.51 -1.29
N LYS A 73 14.18 20.81 -1.34
CA LYS A 73 14.07 21.62 -0.12
C LYS A 73 12.68 21.41 0.47
N SER A 74 12.61 20.66 1.57
CA SER A 74 11.35 20.48 2.28
C SER A 74 10.86 21.81 2.83
N LYS A 75 9.68 22.24 2.38
CA LYS A 75 9.02 23.46 2.87
C LYS A 75 8.30 23.26 4.22
N LYS A 76 8.29 22.02 4.76
CA LYS A 76 7.62 21.68 6.02
C LYS A 76 8.64 21.22 7.06
N LYS A 77 8.52 21.79 8.28
CA LYS A 77 9.29 21.36 9.45
C LYS A 77 9.10 19.84 9.65
N ASN A 78 10.20 19.10 9.81
CA ASN A 78 10.27 17.65 10.01
C ASN A 78 9.89 16.75 8.82
N TRP A 79 9.76 17.28 7.60
CA TRP A 79 9.65 16.42 6.41
C TRP A 79 11.01 16.23 5.75
N THR A 80 11.45 14.99 5.62
CA THR A 80 12.68 14.68 4.89
C THR A 80 12.45 14.80 3.38
N PRO A 81 13.51 15.03 2.57
CA PRO A 81 13.45 14.91 1.11
C PRO A 81 12.81 13.59 0.64
N ASN A 82 12.99 12.50 1.39
CA ASN A 82 12.45 11.18 1.06
C ASN A 82 10.91 11.16 1.04
N HIS A 83 10.28 11.82 2.02
CA HIS A 83 8.82 11.94 2.06
C HIS A 83 8.27 12.67 0.84
N TRP A 84 9.02 13.65 0.31
CA TRP A 84 8.59 14.36 -0.89
C TRP A 84 8.69 13.52 -2.15
N ARG A 85 9.76 12.73 -2.29
CA ARG A 85 9.93 11.79 -3.41
C ARG A 85 8.86 10.71 -3.43
N ASP A 86 8.53 10.13 -2.27
CA ASP A 86 7.40 9.20 -2.11
C ASP A 86 6.08 9.81 -2.61
N GLN A 87 5.77 11.03 -2.17
CA GLN A 87 4.55 11.71 -2.58
C GLN A 87 4.55 12.12 -4.05
N TYR A 88 5.72 12.45 -4.60
CA TYR A 88 5.87 12.74 -6.03
C TYR A 88 5.58 11.49 -6.86
N GLN A 89 6.20 10.35 -6.52
CA GLN A 89 5.94 9.08 -7.21
C GLN A 89 4.47 8.71 -7.12
N ARG A 90 3.86 8.82 -5.92
CA ARG A 90 2.45 8.53 -5.73
C ARG A 90 1.57 9.45 -6.58
N ASN A 91 1.87 10.74 -6.61
CA ASN A 91 1.14 11.70 -7.45
C ASN A 91 1.30 11.41 -8.95
N SER A 92 2.40 10.80 -9.36
CA SER A 92 2.65 10.44 -10.76
C SER A 92 1.75 9.31 -11.26
N LEU A 93 1.03 8.60 -10.37
CA LEU A 93 -0.04 7.66 -10.76
C LEU A 93 -1.11 8.34 -11.64
N VAL A 94 -1.29 9.66 -11.53
CA VAL A 94 -2.19 10.45 -12.39
C VAL A 94 -1.92 10.26 -13.88
N ARG A 95 -0.68 9.92 -14.26
CA ARG A 95 -0.29 9.66 -15.65
C ARG A 95 -1.01 8.43 -16.22
N GLY A 96 -1.30 7.42 -15.39
CA GLY A 96 -1.95 6.18 -15.82
C GLY A 96 -3.47 6.27 -15.93
N PHE A 97 -4.10 7.23 -15.23
CA PHE A 97 -5.54 7.46 -15.26
C PHE A 97 -5.92 8.85 -15.78
N LYS A 98 -5.06 9.47 -16.60
CA LYS A 98 -5.29 10.81 -17.15
C LYS A 98 -6.54 10.85 -18.03
N ASN A 99 -6.77 9.80 -18.80
CA ASN A 99 -7.87 9.69 -19.78
C ASN A 99 -9.08 8.93 -19.24
N CYS A 100 -9.18 8.73 -17.91
CA CYS A 100 -10.36 8.13 -17.30
C CYS A 100 -11.51 9.12 -17.29
N GLU A 101 -12.73 8.59 -17.36
CA GLU A 101 -13.94 9.40 -17.31
C GLU A 101 -14.13 10.00 -15.91
N ASP A 102 -14.79 11.17 -15.82
CA ASP A 102 -15.01 11.90 -14.57
C ASP A 102 -15.70 11.06 -13.48
N ASN A 103 -16.56 10.13 -13.90
CA ASN A 103 -17.30 9.28 -12.99
C ASN A 103 -16.56 7.97 -12.64
N ASP A 104 -15.44 7.64 -13.31
CA ASP A 104 -14.66 6.44 -13.01
C ASP A 104 -14.10 6.46 -11.58
N LEU A 105 -13.96 5.28 -10.99
CA LEU A 105 -13.48 5.10 -9.62
C LEU A 105 -11.97 4.85 -9.61
N ILE A 106 -11.28 5.60 -8.76
CA ILE A 106 -9.84 5.48 -8.57
C ILE A 106 -9.55 5.04 -7.15
N MET A 107 -8.95 3.87 -6.99
CA MET A 107 -8.37 3.40 -5.72
C MET A 107 -6.89 3.76 -5.67
N ILE A 108 -6.44 4.36 -4.56
CA ILE A 108 -5.05 4.68 -4.29
C ILE A 108 -4.64 4.00 -2.98
N SER A 109 -3.59 3.18 -3.02
CA SER A 109 -3.01 2.56 -1.82
C SER A 109 -1.54 2.22 -2.02
N ASP A 110 -0.86 1.89 -0.93
CA ASP A 110 0.46 1.26 -1.01
C ASP A 110 0.28 -0.22 -1.44
N ILE A 111 1.34 -0.86 -1.94
CA ILE A 111 1.20 -2.17 -2.62
C ILE A 111 0.68 -3.27 -1.68
N ASP A 112 1.09 -3.22 -0.42
CA ASP A 112 0.72 -4.12 0.67
C ASP A 112 -0.64 -3.81 1.28
N GLU A 113 -1.29 -2.71 0.89
CA GLU A 113 -2.66 -2.35 1.28
C GLU A 113 -3.66 -2.88 0.23
N ILE A 114 -4.04 -4.15 0.32
CA ILE A 114 -4.91 -4.84 -0.64
C ILE A 114 -6.38 -4.69 -0.21
N PRO A 115 -7.24 -3.95 -0.93
CA PRO A 115 -8.65 -3.81 -0.57
C PRO A 115 -9.38 -5.15 -0.73
N ASN A 116 -10.38 -5.40 0.12
CA ASN A 116 -11.29 -6.52 -0.06
C ASN A 116 -12.24 -6.19 -1.22
N PRO A 117 -12.19 -6.94 -2.34
CA PRO A 117 -13.03 -6.65 -3.50
C PRO A 117 -14.53 -6.68 -3.19
N GLU A 118 -14.96 -7.54 -2.26
CA GLU A 118 -16.37 -7.67 -1.87
C GLU A 118 -16.89 -6.42 -1.13
N LYS A 119 -15.99 -5.63 -0.55
CA LYS A 119 -16.32 -4.40 0.19
C LYS A 119 -16.36 -3.16 -0.69
N ILE A 120 -15.96 -3.25 -1.95
CA ILE A 120 -15.90 -2.08 -2.85
C ILE A 120 -17.31 -1.53 -3.14
N SER A 121 -18.31 -2.40 -3.24
CA SER A 121 -19.71 -2.03 -3.46
C SER A 121 -20.32 -1.24 -2.30
N GLU A 122 -19.75 -1.30 -1.10
CA GLU A 122 -20.21 -0.52 0.05
C GLU A 122 -19.92 0.98 -0.12
N PHE A 123 -19.03 1.38 -1.04
CA PHE A 123 -18.74 2.79 -1.28
C PHE A 123 -19.94 3.54 -1.86
N GLU A 124 -20.51 4.44 -1.07
CA GLU A 124 -21.60 5.29 -1.54
C GLU A 124 -21.04 6.57 -2.20
N ILE A 125 -21.33 6.76 -3.48
CA ILE A 125 -20.83 7.89 -4.29
C ILE A 125 -21.14 9.26 -3.65
N LYS A 126 -22.29 9.40 -2.97
CA LYS A 126 -22.69 10.64 -2.26
C LYS A 126 -21.67 11.09 -1.20
N ASN A 127 -20.88 10.15 -0.64
CA ASN A 127 -19.85 10.44 0.36
C ASN A 127 -18.55 11.00 -0.26
N LYS A 128 -18.43 10.98 -1.59
CA LYS A 128 -17.28 11.43 -2.43
C LYS A 128 -15.99 10.63 -2.24
N TYR A 129 -15.66 10.25 -1.02
CA TYR A 129 -14.45 9.50 -0.67
C TYR A 129 -14.80 8.37 0.30
N ALA A 130 -14.10 7.25 0.20
CA ALA A 130 -14.08 6.23 1.25
C ALA A 130 -12.65 5.79 1.58
N CYS A 131 -12.50 5.21 2.77
CA CYS A 131 -11.28 4.61 3.29
C CYS A 131 -11.61 3.18 3.72
N PHE A 132 -10.92 2.23 3.12
CA PHE A 132 -10.98 0.83 3.50
C PHE A 132 -10.14 0.64 4.76
N MET A 133 -10.80 0.26 5.84
CA MET A 133 -10.18 -0.05 7.12
C MET A 133 -9.74 -1.52 7.07
N GLN A 134 -8.43 -1.75 7.01
CA GLN A 134 -7.83 -3.04 6.69
C GLN A 134 -7.26 -3.72 7.92
N LYS A 135 -7.35 -5.05 7.99
CA LYS A 135 -6.66 -5.82 9.03
C LYS A 135 -5.14 -5.63 8.87
N ASN A 136 -4.45 -5.35 9.96
CA ASN A 136 -3.03 -4.97 9.95
C ASN A 136 -2.13 -6.16 10.27
N PHE A 137 -1.48 -6.74 9.26
CA PHE A 137 -0.56 -7.86 9.40
C PHE A 137 0.90 -7.42 9.22
N GLN A 138 1.81 -8.10 9.90
CA GLN A 138 3.24 -7.83 9.79
C GLN A 138 4.04 -9.12 9.66
N SER A 139 4.97 -9.15 8.71
CA SER A 139 5.95 -10.22 8.46
C SER A 139 5.41 -11.60 8.04
N LYS A 140 4.17 -11.93 8.42
CA LYS A 140 3.45 -13.15 8.07
C LYS A 140 2.01 -12.80 7.72
N LEU A 141 1.40 -13.59 6.84
CA LEU A 141 0.04 -13.36 6.37
C LEU A 141 -0.98 -13.40 7.51
N ASN A 142 -0.76 -14.25 8.51
CA ASN A 142 -1.70 -14.47 9.60
C ASN A 142 -1.23 -13.94 10.97
N LEU A 143 -0.24 -13.05 10.98
CA LEU A 143 0.23 -12.40 12.21
C LEU A 143 -0.36 -11.00 12.36
N LEU A 144 -1.50 -10.92 13.06
CA LEU A 144 -2.32 -9.73 13.19
C LEU A 144 -1.81 -8.81 14.30
N ASN A 145 -1.61 -7.53 14.01
CA ASN A 145 -1.43 -6.47 15.01
C ASN A 145 -2.77 -6.22 15.72
N ILE A 146 -2.79 -6.41 17.04
CA ILE A 146 -3.98 -6.22 17.88
C ILE A 146 -3.92 -4.96 18.75
N THR A 147 -2.82 -4.21 18.70
CA THR A 147 -2.66 -2.94 19.42
C THR A 147 -3.36 -1.80 18.68
N ASP A 148 -3.11 -1.66 17.38
CA ASP A 148 -3.55 -0.49 16.61
C ASP A 148 -4.93 -0.66 15.94
N GLY A 149 -5.48 -1.88 15.98
CA GLY A 149 -6.74 -2.21 15.32
C GLY A 149 -6.62 -2.17 13.79
N TYR A 150 -7.53 -1.45 13.14
CA TYR A 150 -7.55 -1.34 11.67
C TYR A 150 -6.50 -0.36 11.14
N TRP A 151 -5.82 -0.78 10.08
CA TRP A 151 -5.00 0.07 9.24
C TRP A 151 -5.87 0.93 8.31
N MET A 152 -5.55 2.22 8.19
CA MET A 152 -6.22 3.13 7.26
C MET A 152 -5.59 2.98 5.87
N GLY A 153 -6.08 2.00 5.12
CA GLY A 153 -5.47 1.58 3.87
C GLY A 153 -5.98 2.31 2.64
N THR A 154 -6.44 1.52 1.68
CA THR A 154 -6.92 2.00 0.38
C THR A 154 -7.94 3.10 0.51
N LYS A 155 -7.81 4.13 -0.33
CA LYS A 155 -8.83 5.16 -0.48
C LYS A 155 -9.37 5.19 -1.89
N ILE A 156 -10.67 5.41 -1.99
CA ILE A 156 -11.40 5.42 -3.25
C ILE A 156 -12.18 6.73 -3.41
N CYS A 157 -12.26 7.22 -4.64
CA CYS A 157 -13.17 8.30 -5.02
C CYS A 157 -13.46 8.27 -6.52
N GLN A 158 -14.48 9.01 -6.96
CA GLN A 158 -14.64 9.30 -8.38
C GLN A 158 -13.53 10.24 -8.88
N LYS A 159 -13.08 10.05 -10.12
CA LYS A 159 -12.00 10.80 -10.76
C LYS A 159 -12.21 12.31 -10.69
N LYS A 160 -13.44 12.80 -10.92
CA LYS A 160 -13.78 14.24 -10.83
C LYS A 160 -13.54 14.88 -9.46
N TYR A 161 -13.52 14.09 -8.37
CA TYR A 161 -13.22 14.60 -7.03
C TYR A 161 -11.74 14.48 -6.66
N LEU A 162 -10.92 13.80 -7.47
CA LEU A 162 -9.52 13.52 -7.18
C LEU A 162 -8.61 14.69 -7.60
N LYS A 163 -8.11 15.45 -6.62
CA LYS A 163 -7.10 16.50 -6.89
C LYS A 163 -5.72 15.91 -7.20
N SER A 164 -5.30 14.93 -6.42
CA SER A 164 -4.09 14.14 -6.64
C SER A 164 -4.12 12.86 -5.80
N PRO A 165 -3.38 11.80 -6.19
CA PRO A 165 -3.24 10.58 -5.38
C PRO A 165 -2.84 10.84 -3.93
N GLN A 166 -1.80 11.67 -3.71
CA GLN A 166 -1.36 12.01 -2.37
C GLN A 166 -2.41 12.81 -1.60
N TRP A 167 -3.11 13.71 -2.27
CA TRP A 167 -4.16 14.50 -1.64
C TRP A 167 -5.27 13.60 -1.08
N LEU A 168 -5.68 12.56 -1.83
CA LEU A 168 -6.66 11.57 -1.36
C LEU A 168 -6.12 10.81 -0.13
N ARG A 169 -4.89 10.28 -0.20
CA ARG A 169 -4.22 9.62 0.94
C ARG A 169 -4.11 10.53 2.17
N ASN A 170 -3.97 11.84 2.00
CA ASN A 170 -3.88 12.79 3.10
C ASN A 170 -5.22 13.16 3.75
N ILE A 171 -6.38 12.82 3.15
CA ILE A 171 -7.68 13.08 3.77
C ILE A 171 -7.76 12.32 5.10
N LYS A 172 -8.07 13.02 6.19
CA LYS A 172 -8.12 12.44 7.53
C LYS A 172 -9.45 11.73 7.73
N THR A 173 -9.40 10.55 8.36
CA THR A 173 -10.56 9.71 8.72
C THR A 173 -11.31 10.21 9.96
N LYS A 174 -10.62 10.94 10.84
CA LYS A 174 -11.24 11.54 12.03
C LYS A 174 -12.18 12.67 11.63
N LYS A 175 -13.37 12.69 12.25
CA LYS A 175 -14.34 13.79 12.13
C LYS A 175 -13.67 15.12 12.39
N ARG A 176 -13.95 16.09 11.52
CA ARG A 176 -13.45 17.45 11.67
C ARG A 176 -14.51 18.33 12.33
N PRO A 177 -14.10 19.29 13.15
CA PRO A 177 -15.03 20.28 13.65
C PRO A 177 -15.64 21.12 12.51
N PHE A 178 -16.88 21.57 12.68
CA PHE A 178 -17.68 22.22 11.63
C PHE A 178 -17.00 23.45 11.02
N TRP A 179 -16.21 24.21 11.80
CA TRP A 179 -15.48 25.40 11.33
C TRP A 179 -14.36 25.09 10.34
N LYS A 180 -14.01 23.82 10.10
CA LYS A 180 -13.03 23.39 9.09
C LYS A 180 -13.67 23.05 7.74
N PHE A 181 -14.77 23.71 7.36
CA PHE A 181 -15.52 23.49 6.11
C PHE A 181 -14.68 23.66 4.83
N TYR A 182 -13.59 24.44 4.89
CA TYR A 182 -12.63 24.62 3.79
C TYR A 182 -11.72 23.39 3.55
N LYS A 183 -11.81 22.36 4.38
CA LYS A 183 -11.08 21.10 4.23
C LYS A 183 -12.02 20.02 3.67
N PRO A 184 -11.48 18.98 3.00
CA PRO A 184 -12.30 17.85 2.56
C PRO A 184 -13.03 17.20 3.75
N LYS A 185 -14.28 16.81 3.51
CA LYS A 185 -15.07 15.98 4.43
C LYS A 185 -14.34 14.67 4.73
N GLU A 186 -14.52 14.11 5.92
CA GLU A 186 -14.02 12.77 6.20
C GLU A 186 -14.54 11.74 5.18
N PRO A 187 -13.73 10.73 4.83
CA PRO A 187 -14.17 9.63 4.00
C PRO A 187 -15.19 8.75 4.76
N GLN A 188 -16.07 8.10 4.02
CA GLN A 188 -16.81 6.94 4.53
C GLN A 188 -15.79 5.88 4.99
N LEU A 189 -16.00 5.30 6.17
CA LEU A 189 -15.16 4.21 6.66
C LEU A 189 -15.82 2.88 6.30
N ILE A 190 -15.09 2.03 5.59
CA ILE A 190 -15.53 0.69 5.18
C ILE A 190 -14.72 -0.31 6.01
N TYR A 191 -15.36 -0.95 6.99
CA TYR A 191 -14.72 -1.91 7.89
C TYR A 191 -14.55 -3.28 7.25
N ASP A 192 -13.54 -4.04 7.72
CA ASP A 192 -13.08 -5.27 7.07
C ASP A 192 -12.76 -5.06 5.58
N GLY A 193 -12.33 -3.84 5.25
CA GLY A 193 -12.14 -3.35 3.89
C GLY A 193 -10.91 -3.91 3.18
N GLY A 194 -10.23 -4.90 3.76
CA GLY A 194 -9.08 -5.56 3.17
C GLY A 194 -7.97 -5.85 4.18
N TRP A 195 -6.75 -5.91 3.67
CA TRP A 195 -5.59 -6.41 4.40
C TRP A 195 -4.37 -5.54 4.12
N HIS A 196 -3.60 -5.24 5.17
CA HIS A 196 -2.30 -4.60 5.08
C HIS A 196 -1.22 -5.63 5.43
N PHE A 197 -0.47 -6.13 4.45
CA PHE A 197 0.54 -7.19 4.62
C PHE A 197 1.95 -6.61 4.68
N SER A 198 2.22 -5.84 5.73
CA SER A 198 3.49 -5.14 5.87
C SER A 198 4.67 -6.12 6.05
N PHE A 199 5.82 -5.78 5.46
CA PHE A 199 7.08 -6.53 5.59
C PHE A 199 6.97 -8.04 5.29
N LEU A 200 6.10 -8.45 4.35
CA LEU A 200 5.99 -9.83 3.87
C LEU A 200 7.22 -10.22 3.00
N LYS A 201 8.38 -10.33 3.67
CA LYS A 201 9.72 -10.45 3.08
C LYS A 201 10.62 -11.31 3.97
N LYS A 202 11.69 -11.86 3.38
CA LYS A 202 12.72 -12.57 4.15
C LYS A 202 13.52 -11.56 4.98
N PRO A 203 14.15 -11.98 6.10
CA PRO A 203 14.93 -11.09 6.96
C PRO A 203 15.95 -10.22 6.21
N LYS A 204 16.70 -10.82 5.28
CA LYS A 204 17.64 -10.12 4.40
C LYS A 204 16.99 -8.99 3.59
N ASP A 205 15.84 -9.27 2.99
CA ASP A 205 15.12 -8.30 2.15
C ASP A 205 14.47 -7.20 2.98
N ILE A 206 14.03 -7.51 4.22
CA ILE A 206 13.58 -6.51 5.18
C ILE A 206 14.73 -5.57 5.55
N SER A 207 15.92 -6.10 5.84
CA SER A 207 17.12 -5.29 6.12
C SER A 207 17.43 -4.32 4.97
N LEU A 208 17.42 -4.81 3.72
CA LEU A 208 17.63 -3.98 2.54
C LEU A 208 16.53 -2.92 2.38
N LYS A 209 15.26 -3.30 2.54
CA LYS A 209 14.11 -2.39 2.45
C LYS A 209 14.20 -1.25 3.46
N ILE A 210 14.55 -1.52 4.72
CA ILE A 210 14.68 -0.51 5.77
C ILE A 210 15.73 0.55 5.40
N LYS A 211 16.85 0.16 4.78
CA LYS A 211 17.93 1.10 4.38
C LYS A 211 17.46 2.15 3.37
N VAL A 212 16.58 1.77 2.44
CA VAL A 212 16.07 2.65 1.36
C VAL A 212 14.69 3.24 1.65
N TYR A 213 14.16 2.99 2.85
CA TYR A 213 12.79 3.37 3.22
C TYR A 213 12.64 4.89 3.39
N SER A 214 11.41 5.40 3.25
CA SER A 214 11.13 6.82 3.49
C SER A 214 11.31 7.22 4.96
N HIS A 215 11.07 6.28 5.88
CA HIS A 215 11.22 6.42 7.33
C HIS A 215 12.64 6.12 7.81
N GLN A 216 13.55 7.06 7.54
CA GLN A 216 14.97 6.94 7.90
C GLN A 216 15.24 6.89 9.41
N GLU A 217 14.26 7.25 10.24
CA GLU A 217 14.32 7.06 11.70
C GLU A 217 14.51 5.59 12.12
N PHE A 218 14.12 4.65 11.27
CA PHE A 218 14.31 3.21 11.50
C PHE A 218 15.62 2.67 10.91
N TYR A 219 16.42 3.49 10.23
CA TYR A 219 17.73 3.05 9.76
C TYR A 219 18.73 3.06 10.91
N LYS A 220 18.67 2.02 11.75
CA LYS A 220 19.56 1.79 12.88
C LYS A 220 20.06 0.35 12.88
N ASN A 221 21.27 0.12 13.37
CA ASN A 221 21.88 -1.23 13.41
C ASN A 221 20.98 -2.25 14.13
N GLU A 222 20.21 -1.84 15.15
CA GLU A 222 19.26 -2.74 15.79
C GLU A 222 18.11 -3.23 14.90
N PHE A 223 17.75 -2.50 13.84
CA PHE A 223 16.60 -2.78 12.98
C PHE A 223 16.98 -3.30 11.59
N VAL A 224 18.24 -3.14 11.17
CA VAL A 224 18.75 -3.67 9.88
C VAL A 224 19.57 -4.95 10.02
N ASP A 225 19.87 -5.39 11.24
CA ASP A 225 20.56 -6.65 11.48
C ASP A 225 19.66 -7.85 11.14
N GLU A 226 20.12 -8.70 10.23
CA GLU A 226 19.33 -9.82 9.68
C GLU A 226 18.97 -10.86 10.75
N GLU A 227 19.90 -11.17 11.66
CA GLU A 227 19.67 -12.15 12.73
C GLU A 227 18.64 -11.63 13.74
N LYS A 228 18.71 -10.34 14.08
CA LYS A 228 17.72 -9.70 14.95
C LYS A 228 16.34 -9.65 14.29
N ILE A 229 16.26 -9.32 13.00
CA ILE A 229 15.01 -9.37 12.24
C ILE A 229 14.44 -10.79 12.26
N ALA A 230 15.25 -11.81 11.94
CA ALA A 230 14.83 -13.21 11.93
C ALA A 230 14.32 -13.66 13.31
N LYS A 231 15.02 -13.28 14.38
CA LYS A 231 14.61 -13.56 15.77
C LYS A 231 13.29 -12.91 16.11
N ARG A 232 13.08 -11.63 15.75
CA ARG A 232 11.81 -10.92 15.99
C ARG A 232 10.65 -11.59 15.25
N ILE A 233 10.84 -11.95 13.97
CA ILE A 233 9.82 -12.66 13.19
C ILE A 233 9.48 -14.01 13.81
N LYS A 234 10.50 -14.80 14.18
CA LYS A 234 10.31 -16.12 14.82
C LYS A 234 9.53 -16.01 16.14
N ASN A 235 9.77 -14.94 16.90
CA ASN A 235 9.14 -14.69 18.19
C ASN A 235 7.83 -13.90 18.10
N ASN A 236 7.33 -13.60 16.90
CA ASN A 236 6.12 -12.79 16.67
C ASN A 236 6.21 -11.38 17.29
N GLN A 237 7.39 -10.78 17.25
CA GLN A 237 7.69 -9.47 17.85
C GLN A 237 7.71 -8.37 16.79
N ASP A 238 7.51 -7.13 17.24
CA ASP A 238 7.61 -5.96 16.38
C ASP A 238 9.04 -5.77 15.84
N LEU A 239 9.17 -5.45 14.55
CA LEU A 239 10.46 -5.23 13.89
C LEU A 239 11.22 -4.00 14.42
N PHE A 240 10.51 -3.02 14.98
CA PHE A 240 11.02 -1.70 15.33
C PHE A 240 10.94 -1.39 16.82
N ASP A 241 10.82 -2.43 17.66
CA ASP A 241 10.72 -2.34 19.12
C ASP A 241 9.62 -1.38 19.62
N ARG A 242 8.55 -1.21 18.83
CA ARG A 242 7.35 -0.49 19.25
C ARG A 242 6.53 -1.36 20.20
N ASN A 243 5.69 -0.75 21.03
CA ASN A 243 4.78 -1.47 21.93
C ASN A 243 3.57 -2.07 21.19
N ILE A 244 3.85 -2.92 20.20
CA ILE A 244 2.84 -3.58 19.36
C ILE A 244 2.76 -5.05 19.75
N LYS A 245 1.54 -5.52 20.00
CA LYS A 245 1.23 -6.91 20.29
C LYS A 245 0.66 -7.57 19.05
N TYR A 246 1.10 -8.79 18.79
CA TYR A 246 0.63 -9.59 17.68
C TYR A 246 -0.12 -10.83 18.15
N ARG A 247 -1.06 -11.28 17.34
CA ARG A 247 -1.81 -12.52 17.52
C ARG A 247 -1.77 -13.31 16.23
N LYS A 248 -1.41 -14.58 16.33
CA LYS A 248 -1.62 -15.53 15.23
C LYS A 248 -3.11 -15.77 15.09
N ILE A 249 -3.61 -15.73 13.86
CA ILE A 249 -5.00 -16.09 13.55
C ILE A 249 -5.02 -17.20 12.51
N GLU A 250 -6.10 -17.96 12.43
CA GLU A 250 -6.25 -18.98 11.40
C GLU A 250 -6.52 -18.34 10.05
N VAL A 251 -5.99 -18.95 8.98
CA VAL A 251 -6.29 -18.53 7.61
C VAL A 251 -7.64 -19.12 7.21
N ASP A 252 -8.69 -18.35 7.45
CA ASP A 252 -10.10 -18.66 7.22
C ASP A 252 -10.68 -17.85 6.04
N GLU A 253 -12.01 -17.87 5.90
CA GLU A 253 -12.76 -17.16 4.86
C GLU A 253 -12.63 -15.63 4.91
N SER A 254 -12.07 -15.07 5.99
CA SER A 254 -11.82 -13.63 6.11
C SER A 254 -10.54 -13.16 5.40
N PHE A 255 -9.78 -14.08 4.81
CA PHE A 255 -8.59 -13.82 4.00
C PHE A 255 -8.94 -13.71 2.51
N PRO A 256 -8.05 -13.17 1.66
CA PRO A 256 -8.25 -13.23 0.22
C PRO A 256 -8.50 -14.67 -0.24
N LYS A 257 -9.57 -14.90 -1.01
CA LYS A 257 -9.89 -16.23 -1.56
C LYS A 257 -8.70 -16.88 -2.28
N TYR A 258 -7.86 -16.06 -2.92
CA TYR A 258 -6.64 -16.53 -3.56
C TYR A 258 -5.64 -17.18 -2.58
N ILE A 259 -5.48 -16.65 -1.36
CA ILE A 259 -4.64 -17.28 -0.33
C ILE A 259 -5.25 -18.60 0.10
N ILE A 260 -6.56 -18.63 0.36
CA ILE A 260 -7.27 -19.82 0.83
C ILE A 260 -7.13 -20.97 -0.19
N ASN A 261 -7.31 -20.67 -1.47
CA ASN A 261 -7.25 -21.65 -2.55
C ASN A 261 -5.81 -22.07 -2.89
N ASN A 262 -4.80 -21.35 -2.40
CA ASN A 262 -3.38 -21.59 -2.71
C ASN A 262 -2.51 -21.64 -1.45
N LYS A 263 -3.06 -22.13 -0.32
CA LYS A 263 -2.37 -22.13 0.99
C LYS A 263 -0.95 -22.70 0.93
N GLU A 264 -0.73 -23.76 0.15
CA GLU A 264 0.58 -24.39 -0.02
C GLU A 264 1.64 -23.45 -0.61
N MET A 265 1.26 -22.55 -1.53
CA MET A 265 2.18 -21.53 -2.08
C MET A 265 2.63 -20.54 -1.00
N TYR A 266 1.79 -20.34 0.01
CA TYR A 266 2.01 -19.37 1.08
C TYR A 266 2.48 -20.00 2.39
N LYS A 267 2.82 -21.30 2.43
CA LYS A 267 3.19 -22.00 3.66
C LYS A 267 4.34 -21.36 4.42
N GLU A 268 5.33 -20.76 3.72
CA GLU A 268 6.44 -20.05 4.37
C GLU A 268 5.97 -18.79 5.11
N TRP A 269 4.82 -18.23 4.71
CA TRP A 269 4.28 -16.96 5.16
C TRP A 269 3.14 -17.12 6.17
N ILE A 270 2.77 -18.35 6.52
CA ILE A 270 1.70 -18.70 7.48
C ILE A 270 2.36 -19.41 8.67
N ILE A 271 1.99 -19.06 9.91
CA ILE A 271 2.60 -19.55 11.16
C ILE A 271 1.60 -19.96 12.22
#